data_AF-A0A2M6UDX5-F1
#
_entry.id   AF-A0A2M6UDX5-F1
#
_cell.length_a   1.000
_cell.length_b   1.000
_cell.length_c   1.000
_cell.angle_alpha   90.00
_cell.angle_beta   90.00
_cell.angle_gamma   90.00
#
_symmetry.space_group_name_H-M   'P 1'
#
loop_
_entity.id
_entity.type
_entity.pdbx_description
1 polymer ?
#
loop_
_entity_poly.entity_id
_entity_poly.type
_entity_poly.pdbx_seq_one_letter_code
_entity_poly.pdbx_strand_id
1 'polypeptide(L)'
;MTTVSDYKAQLLQRLQKAGDQPDSGAQEMLDLAGSEERITALIKLLSNPATPAADLVNAIGTLAAVSIFSKVLPTQSAELTNALRGLINSPDAEVRRQALSYLTLRGDAVAQQHLRSELQSSKPEADKSVPTSQAIAMLGVDKKAIDKALLLNIAKNPPDDESLVQAVRHLPADKDTAAVLMGILQDDSKPLAARALIPDIVNNVDSSAFTAYAKQKLEQYGAASEIAPFLASGVANIQSDKNQHQVEETKTLIRSLAAEGSDAFQKAVSQLNNPILPDK
;
A
#
# COMPACT_ATOMS: atom_id res chain seq x y z
N MET A 1 -0.48 -17.27 -3.59
CA MET A 1 -1.26 -16.45 -4.54
C MET A 1 -0.35 -15.35 -5.02
N THR A 2 0.08 -15.41 -6.29
CA THR A 2 0.86 -14.33 -6.93
C THR A 2 -0.04 -13.13 -7.10
N THR A 3 0.34 -11.99 -6.54
CA THR A 3 -0.43 -10.75 -6.70
C THR A 3 -0.29 -10.25 -8.14
N VAL A 4 -1.24 -9.47 -8.64
CA VAL A 4 -1.16 -8.81 -9.96
C VAL A 4 0.12 -7.97 -10.08
N SER A 5 0.64 -7.46 -8.96
CA SER A 5 1.92 -6.77 -8.86
C SER A 5 3.11 -7.69 -9.17
N ASP A 6 3.09 -8.94 -8.69
CA ASP A 6 4.14 -9.94 -8.93
C ASP A 6 4.17 -10.38 -10.40
N TYR A 7 2.99 -10.54 -11.02
CA TYR A 7 2.89 -10.84 -12.46
C TYR A 7 3.40 -9.67 -13.32
N LYS A 8 3.04 -8.42 -12.95
CA LYS A 8 3.54 -7.20 -13.61
C LYS A 8 5.06 -7.07 -13.49
N ALA A 9 5.63 -7.31 -12.31
CA ALA A 9 7.06 -7.29 -12.07
C ALA A 9 7.78 -8.39 -12.86
N GLN A 10 7.23 -9.61 -12.90
CA GLN A 10 7.77 -10.71 -13.71
C GLN A 10 7.71 -10.42 -15.21
N LEU A 11 6.61 -9.84 -15.70
CA LEU A 11 6.47 -9.49 -17.12
C LEU A 11 7.46 -8.40 -17.53
N LEU A 12 7.60 -7.34 -16.73
CA LEU A 12 8.59 -6.28 -16.96
C LEU A 12 10.03 -6.81 -16.89
N GLN A 13 10.33 -7.70 -15.94
CA GLN A 13 11.64 -8.33 -15.83
C GLN A 13 11.94 -9.26 -17.01
N ARG A 14 10.93 -9.95 -17.56
CA ARG A 14 11.08 -10.76 -18.79
C ARG A 14 11.28 -9.89 -20.03
N LEU A 15 10.52 -8.81 -20.17
CA LEU A 15 10.68 -7.86 -21.27
C LEU A 15 12.05 -7.14 -21.23
N GLN A 16 12.58 -6.85 -20.04
CA GLN A 16 13.92 -6.27 -19.87
C GLN A 16 15.06 -7.29 -20.08
N LYS A 17 14.85 -8.56 -19.74
CA LYS A 17 15.84 -9.64 -19.93
C LYS A 17 15.87 -10.18 -21.37
N ALA A 18 14.81 -10.00 -22.15
CA ALA A 18 14.71 -10.39 -23.55
C ALA A 18 15.47 -9.43 -24.48
N GLY A 19 16.76 -9.22 -24.19
CA GLY A 19 17.70 -8.74 -25.18
C GLY A 19 17.75 -9.74 -26.34
N ASP A 20 17.20 -9.33 -27.46
CA ASP A 20 17.26 -9.90 -28.82
C ASP A 20 16.18 -10.88 -29.29
N GLN A 21 15.46 -11.64 -28.46
CA GLN A 21 14.24 -12.35 -28.89
C GLN A 21 13.21 -12.51 -27.75
N PRO A 22 12.03 -11.86 -27.81
CA PRO A 22 10.96 -12.12 -26.84
C PRO A 22 10.47 -13.57 -26.98
N ASP A 23 10.17 -14.22 -25.84
CA ASP A 23 9.48 -15.51 -25.87
C ASP A 23 8.09 -15.37 -26.53
N SER A 24 7.50 -16.48 -26.98
CA SER A 24 6.25 -16.45 -27.77
C SER A 24 5.11 -15.71 -27.06
N GLY A 25 5.06 -15.76 -25.73
CA GLY A 25 4.06 -15.05 -24.93
C GLY A 25 4.31 -13.53 -24.86
N ALA A 26 5.57 -13.11 -24.76
CA ALA A 26 5.93 -11.70 -24.84
C ALA A 26 5.66 -11.11 -26.23
N GLN A 27 5.93 -11.87 -27.29
CA GLN A 27 5.61 -11.45 -28.65
C GLN A 27 4.10 -11.34 -28.87
N GLU A 28 3.30 -12.31 -28.41
CA GLU A 28 1.83 -12.23 -28.48
C GLU A 28 1.26 -11.01 -27.75
N MET A 29 1.85 -10.64 -26.61
CA MET A 29 1.45 -9.44 -25.86
C MET A 29 1.81 -8.15 -26.60
N LEU A 30 2.99 -8.08 -27.22
CA LEU A 30 3.40 -6.95 -28.06
C LEU A 30 2.49 -6.80 -29.28
N ASP A 31 2.17 -7.91 -29.94
CA ASP A 31 1.27 -7.95 -31.09
C ASP A 31 -0.15 -7.52 -30.68
N LEU A 32 -0.64 -7.97 -29.52
CA LEU A 32 -1.92 -7.53 -28.96
C LEU A 32 -1.91 -6.03 -28.66
N ALA A 33 -0.84 -5.53 -28.05
CA ALA A 33 -0.71 -4.11 -27.69
C ALA A 33 -0.65 -3.18 -28.91
N GLY A 34 -0.21 -3.69 -30.06
CA GLY A 34 -0.23 -2.98 -31.35
C GLY A 34 -1.54 -3.14 -32.14
N SER A 35 -2.44 -4.03 -31.72
CA SER A 35 -3.64 -4.37 -32.50
C SER A 35 -4.89 -3.67 -31.97
N GLU A 36 -5.37 -2.67 -32.72
CA GLU A 36 -6.63 -1.98 -32.43
C GLU A 36 -7.84 -2.90 -32.42
N GLU A 37 -7.89 -3.82 -33.38
CA GLU A 37 -8.98 -4.80 -33.49
C GLU A 37 -9.06 -5.67 -32.23
N ARG A 38 -7.93 -6.23 -31.77
CA ARG A 38 -7.88 -7.11 -30.60
C ARG A 38 -8.19 -6.35 -29.31
N ILE A 39 -7.67 -5.13 -29.14
CA ILE A 39 -7.99 -4.28 -27.99
C ILE A 39 -9.48 -3.93 -27.98
N THR A 40 -10.04 -3.55 -29.12
CA THR A 40 -11.47 -3.24 -29.25
C THR A 40 -12.33 -4.46 -28.93
N ALA A 41 -11.93 -5.65 -29.39
CA ALA A 41 -12.62 -6.89 -29.08
C ALA A 41 -12.64 -7.17 -27.56
N LEU A 42 -11.49 -6.99 -26.87
CA LEU A 42 -11.43 -7.13 -25.41
C LEU A 42 -12.32 -6.12 -24.69
N ILE A 43 -12.35 -4.85 -25.12
CA ILE A 43 -13.23 -3.83 -24.53
C ILE A 43 -14.71 -4.18 -24.75
N LYS A 44 -15.05 -4.72 -25.93
CA LYS A 44 -16.42 -5.20 -26.23
C LYS A 44 -16.83 -6.36 -25.34
N LEU A 45 -15.92 -7.29 -25.02
CA LEU A 45 -16.20 -8.37 -24.06
C LEU A 45 -16.59 -7.83 -22.69
N LEU A 46 -15.91 -6.78 -22.21
CA LEU A 46 -16.23 -6.12 -20.93
C LEU A 46 -17.61 -5.47 -20.90
N SER A 47 -18.09 -4.99 -22.05
CA SER A 47 -19.40 -4.34 -22.17
C SER A 47 -20.56 -5.33 -22.39
N ASN A 48 -20.26 -6.61 -22.60
CA ASN A 48 -21.29 -7.62 -22.88
C ASN A 48 -21.76 -8.29 -21.58
N PRO A 49 -23.03 -8.13 -21.17
CA PRO A 49 -23.55 -8.70 -19.92
C PRO A 49 -23.62 -10.23 -19.92
N ALA A 50 -23.53 -10.87 -21.09
CA ALA A 50 -23.52 -12.32 -21.23
C ALA A 50 -22.11 -12.94 -21.11
N THR A 51 -21.05 -12.12 -21.02
CA THR A 51 -19.68 -12.62 -20.90
C THR A 51 -19.47 -13.30 -19.54
N PRO A 52 -18.97 -14.54 -19.50
CA PRO A 52 -18.63 -15.21 -18.24
C PRO A 52 -17.62 -14.43 -17.39
N ALA A 53 -17.74 -14.52 -16.06
CA ALA A 53 -16.87 -13.80 -15.13
C ALA A 53 -15.37 -14.10 -15.34
N ALA A 54 -15.02 -15.36 -15.64
CA ALA A 54 -13.64 -15.76 -15.92
C ALA A 54 -13.06 -15.03 -17.15
N ASP A 55 -13.88 -14.85 -18.20
CA ASP A 55 -13.48 -14.15 -19.41
C ASP A 55 -13.35 -12.64 -19.18
N LEU A 56 -14.24 -12.07 -18.37
CA LEU A 56 -14.13 -10.67 -17.93
C LEU A 56 -12.84 -10.42 -17.14
N VAL A 57 -12.52 -11.29 -16.17
CA VAL A 57 -11.29 -11.22 -15.38
C VAL A 57 -10.05 -11.32 -16.27
N ASN A 58 -10.03 -12.28 -17.19
CA ASN A 58 -8.93 -12.42 -18.14
C ASN A 58 -8.78 -11.17 -19.03
N ALA A 59 -9.89 -10.65 -19.56
CA ALA A 59 -9.87 -9.46 -20.40
C ALA A 59 -9.36 -8.22 -19.63
N ILE A 60 -9.81 -7.99 -18.38
CA ILE A 60 -9.31 -6.89 -17.54
C ILE A 60 -7.80 -7.05 -17.29
N GLY A 61 -7.35 -8.26 -16.94
CA GLY A 61 -5.95 -8.58 -16.71
C GLY A 61 -5.07 -8.34 -17.94
N THR A 62 -5.51 -8.80 -19.12
CA THR A 62 -4.81 -8.56 -20.39
C THR A 62 -4.76 -7.07 -20.72
N LEU A 63 -5.87 -6.35 -20.61
CA LEU A 63 -5.93 -4.90 -20.84
C LEU A 63 -5.06 -4.12 -19.84
N ALA A 64 -4.90 -4.61 -18.61
CA ALA A 64 -4.01 -4.01 -17.62
C ALA A 64 -2.54 -4.22 -17.98
N ALA A 65 -2.17 -5.43 -18.39
CA ALA A 65 -0.82 -5.76 -18.81
C ALA A 65 -0.41 -4.92 -20.03
N VAL A 66 -1.23 -4.88 -21.09
CA VAL A 66 -0.89 -4.15 -22.31
C VAL A 66 -0.97 -2.64 -22.17
N SER A 67 -1.68 -2.11 -21.17
CA SER A 67 -1.77 -0.67 -20.93
C SER A 67 -0.42 0.02 -20.70
N ILE A 68 0.59 -0.76 -20.31
CA ILE A 68 1.93 -0.26 -20.01
C ILE A 68 2.69 0.13 -21.30
N PHE A 69 2.44 -0.58 -22.41
CA PHE A 69 3.25 -0.47 -23.64
C PHE A 69 2.42 -0.27 -24.92
N SER A 70 1.09 -0.37 -24.85
CA SER A 70 0.22 -0.13 -25.99
C SER A 70 0.15 1.35 -26.36
N LYS A 71 0.42 1.64 -27.64
CA LYS A 71 0.16 2.95 -28.24
C LYS A 71 -1.30 3.13 -28.67
N VAL A 72 -2.05 2.03 -28.74
CA VAL A 72 -3.43 1.99 -29.22
C VAL A 72 -4.42 2.16 -28.07
N LEU A 73 -4.19 1.51 -26.93
CA LEU A 73 -5.11 1.57 -25.80
C LEU A 73 -5.47 3.00 -25.33
N PRO A 74 -4.55 4.00 -25.35
CA PRO A 74 -4.91 5.38 -25.03
C PRO A 74 -6.01 5.98 -25.92
N THR A 75 -6.10 5.58 -27.21
CA THR A 75 -7.12 6.09 -28.13
C THR A 75 -8.51 5.53 -27.84
N GLN A 76 -8.59 4.40 -27.14
CA GLN A 76 -9.82 3.71 -26.74
C GLN A 76 -10.10 3.87 -25.23
N SER A 77 -9.49 4.90 -24.60
CA SER A 77 -9.51 5.05 -23.14
C SER A 77 -10.90 5.34 -22.60
N ALA A 78 -11.74 6.07 -23.33
CA ALA A 78 -13.09 6.41 -22.92
C ALA A 78 -14.00 5.17 -22.91
N GLU A 79 -13.95 4.36 -23.96
CA GLU A 79 -14.67 3.11 -24.14
C GLU A 79 -14.28 2.12 -23.05
N LEU A 80 -12.97 1.95 -22.83
CA LEU A 80 -12.45 1.09 -21.75
C LEU A 80 -12.95 1.56 -20.37
N THR A 81 -12.90 2.87 -20.11
CA THR A 81 -13.31 3.44 -18.82
C THR A 81 -14.80 3.20 -18.58
N ASN A 82 -15.64 3.42 -19.58
CA ASN A 82 -17.08 3.18 -19.49
C ASN A 82 -17.41 1.69 -19.32
N ALA A 83 -16.71 0.80 -20.05
CA ALA A 83 -16.87 -0.64 -19.89
C ALA A 83 -16.53 -1.09 -18.45
N LEU A 84 -15.40 -0.63 -17.92
CA LEU A 84 -14.99 -0.94 -16.54
C LEU A 84 -15.94 -0.35 -15.50
N ARG A 85 -16.48 0.86 -15.70
CA ARG A 85 -17.49 1.44 -14.81
C ARG A 85 -18.76 0.59 -14.76
N GLY A 86 -19.15 -0.01 -15.88
CA GLY A 86 -20.26 -0.97 -15.93
C GLY A 86 -20.05 -2.21 -15.06
N LEU A 87 -18.79 -2.55 -14.74
CA LEU A 87 -18.42 -3.73 -13.96
C LEU A 87 -18.25 -3.46 -12.46
N ILE A 88 -18.33 -2.20 -12.00
CA ILE A 88 -18.20 -1.83 -10.57
C ILE A 88 -19.22 -2.57 -9.70
N ASN A 89 -20.42 -2.85 -10.22
CA ASN A 89 -21.50 -3.54 -9.54
C ASN A 89 -21.70 -4.99 -10.04
N SER A 90 -20.69 -5.58 -10.69
CA SER A 90 -20.73 -6.98 -11.12
C SER A 90 -21.13 -7.90 -9.94
N PRO A 91 -21.94 -8.96 -10.14
CA PRO A 91 -22.22 -9.92 -9.07
C PRO A 91 -20.96 -10.69 -8.65
N ASP A 92 -20.02 -10.87 -9.58
CA ASP A 92 -18.74 -11.53 -9.31
C ASP A 92 -17.77 -10.57 -8.59
N ALA A 93 -17.28 -11.00 -7.41
CA ALA A 93 -16.43 -10.17 -6.55
C ALA A 93 -15.06 -9.88 -7.18
N GLU A 94 -14.51 -10.82 -7.94
CA GLU A 94 -13.19 -10.65 -8.57
C GLU A 94 -13.28 -9.67 -9.75
N VAL A 95 -14.35 -9.77 -10.56
CA VAL A 95 -14.65 -8.78 -11.61
C VAL A 95 -14.77 -7.38 -11.02
N ARG A 96 -15.57 -7.18 -9.95
CA ARG A 96 -15.69 -5.88 -9.27
C ARG A 96 -14.34 -5.37 -8.80
N ARG A 97 -13.58 -6.21 -8.11
CA ARG A 97 -12.29 -5.87 -7.51
C ARG A 97 -11.28 -5.43 -8.58
N GLN A 98 -11.19 -6.17 -9.69
CA GLN A 98 -10.26 -5.82 -10.76
C GLN A 98 -10.69 -4.54 -11.50
N ALA A 99 -11.99 -4.37 -11.77
CA ALA A 99 -12.50 -3.16 -12.40
C ALA A 99 -12.23 -1.91 -11.54
N LEU A 100 -12.54 -1.97 -10.24
CA LEU A 100 -12.27 -0.90 -9.28
C LEU A 100 -10.77 -0.58 -9.20
N SER A 101 -9.92 -1.60 -9.04
CA SER A 101 -8.46 -1.43 -9.01
C SER A 101 -7.93 -0.74 -10.28
N TYR A 102 -8.39 -1.16 -11.45
CA TYR A 102 -7.98 -0.56 -12.72
C TYR A 102 -8.38 0.91 -12.81
N LEU A 103 -9.62 1.23 -12.44
CA LEU A 103 -10.18 2.57 -12.50
C LEU A 103 -9.49 3.51 -11.49
N THR A 104 -9.24 3.07 -10.25
CA THR A 104 -8.59 3.91 -9.24
C THR A 104 -7.13 4.20 -9.56
N LEU A 105 -6.40 3.23 -10.13
CA LEU A 105 -5.04 3.44 -10.63
C LEU A 105 -4.94 4.54 -11.69
N ARG A 106 -6.06 4.83 -12.38
CA ARG A 106 -6.18 5.90 -13.38
C ARG A 106 -6.85 7.17 -12.84
N GLY A 107 -7.12 7.24 -11.54
CA GLY A 107 -7.77 8.40 -10.92
C GLY A 107 -9.24 8.57 -11.30
N ASP A 108 -9.94 7.50 -11.67
CA ASP A 108 -11.35 7.58 -12.03
C ASP A 108 -12.21 8.03 -10.84
N ALA A 109 -12.86 9.18 -10.98
CA ALA A 109 -13.64 9.80 -9.91
C ALA A 109 -14.86 8.96 -9.48
N VAL A 110 -15.47 8.21 -10.40
CA VAL A 110 -16.65 7.37 -10.11
C VAL A 110 -16.24 6.20 -9.22
N ALA A 111 -15.17 5.48 -9.58
CA ALA A 111 -14.63 4.40 -8.77
C ALA A 111 -14.13 4.89 -7.41
N GLN A 112 -13.43 6.03 -7.37
CA GLN A 112 -12.99 6.62 -6.10
C GLN A 112 -14.18 6.99 -5.21
N GLN A 113 -15.22 7.61 -5.77
CA GLN A 113 -16.42 7.97 -5.01
C GLN A 113 -17.18 6.74 -4.51
N HIS A 114 -17.25 5.68 -5.31
CA HIS A 114 -17.83 4.39 -4.92
C HIS A 114 -17.11 3.82 -3.70
N LEU A 115 -15.78 3.71 -3.76
CA LEU A 115 -14.98 3.18 -2.64
C LEU A 115 -15.08 4.05 -1.38
N ARG A 116 -15.09 5.39 -1.50
CA ARG A 116 -15.32 6.28 -0.35
C ARG A 116 -16.67 6.02 0.31
N SER A 117 -17.71 5.87 -0.51
CA SER A 117 -19.06 5.58 -0.02
C SER A 117 -19.11 4.23 0.70
N GLU A 118 -18.38 3.23 0.21
CA GLU A 118 -18.27 1.92 0.85
C GLU A 118 -17.47 1.96 2.16
N LEU A 119 -16.43 2.80 2.26
CA LEU A 119 -15.70 3.03 3.51
C LEU A 119 -16.55 3.75 4.57
N GLN A 120 -17.46 4.62 4.15
CA GLN A 120 -18.39 5.34 5.04
C GLN A 120 -19.65 4.51 5.38
N SER A 121 -19.87 3.42 4.65
CA SER A 121 -21.03 2.57 4.80
C SER A 121 -20.98 1.77 6.10
N SER A 122 -22.13 1.63 6.75
CA SER A 122 -22.32 0.75 7.90
C SER A 122 -22.63 -0.71 7.51
N LYS A 123 -22.53 -1.06 6.22
CA LYS A 123 -22.72 -2.44 5.76
C LYS A 123 -21.70 -3.38 6.42
N PRO A 124 -22.09 -4.63 6.74
CA PRO A 124 -21.13 -5.67 7.12
C PRO A 124 -20.03 -5.82 6.06
N GLU A 125 -18.80 -6.15 6.48
CA GLU A 125 -17.68 -6.34 5.54
C GLU A 125 -17.97 -7.35 4.44
N ALA A 126 -18.71 -8.42 4.76
CA ALA A 126 -19.11 -9.45 3.77
C ALA A 126 -20.01 -8.91 2.65
N ASP A 127 -20.73 -7.82 2.91
CA ASP A 127 -21.68 -7.20 1.97
C ASP A 127 -21.06 -6.02 1.21
N LYS A 128 -19.81 -5.65 1.51
CA LYS A 128 -19.10 -4.59 0.81
C LYS A 128 -18.62 -5.07 -0.56
N SER A 129 -18.49 -4.11 -1.48
CA SER A 129 -18.05 -4.34 -2.86
C SER A 129 -16.65 -4.94 -2.91
N VAL A 130 -15.78 -4.48 -2.00
CA VAL A 130 -14.45 -5.00 -1.68
C VAL A 130 -14.21 -4.84 -0.16
N PRO A 131 -13.33 -5.64 0.45
CA PRO A 131 -12.96 -5.45 1.86
C PRO A 131 -12.43 -4.04 2.15
N THR A 132 -12.66 -3.54 3.37
CA THR A 132 -12.19 -2.21 3.80
C THR A 132 -10.69 -2.02 3.58
N SER A 133 -9.87 -3.01 3.91
CA SER A 133 -8.42 -2.99 3.67
C SER A 133 -8.08 -2.73 2.19
N GLN A 134 -8.79 -3.37 1.27
CA GLN A 134 -8.57 -3.22 -0.17
C GLN A 134 -9.09 -1.88 -0.69
N ALA A 135 -10.24 -1.40 -0.20
CA ALA A 135 -10.74 -0.08 -0.56
C ALA A 135 -9.76 1.03 -0.16
N ILE A 136 -9.17 0.96 1.04
CA ILE A 136 -8.13 1.88 1.49
C ILE A 136 -6.91 1.78 0.56
N ALA A 137 -6.41 0.57 0.29
CA ALA A 137 -5.23 0.39 -0.57
C ALA A 137 -5.45 0.93 -2.01
N MET A 138 -6.65 0.72 -2.58
CA MET A 138 -7.03 1.19 -3.91
C MET A 138 -7.12 2.73 -3.98
N LEU A 139 -7.70 3.36 -2.95
CA LEU A 139 -7.78 4.81 -2.87
C LEU A 139 -6.42 5.44 -2.54
N GLY A 140 -5.61 4.75 -1.73
CA GLY A 140 -4.32 5.21 -1.24
C GLY A 140 -3.26 5.43 -2.32
N VAL A 141 -3.52 5.01 -3.56
CA VAL A 141 -2.75 5.37 -4.76
C VAL A 141 -2.73 6.89 -4.96
N ASP A 142 -3.85 7.56 -4.70
CA ASP A 142 -3.96 9.01 -4.68
C ASP A 142 -4.05 9.48 -3.23
N LYS A 143 -3.01 10.18 -2.76
CA LYS A 143 -2.92 10.69 -1.38
C LYS A 143 -4.10 11.60 -0.98
N LYS A 144 -4.83 12.16 -1.94
CA LYS A 144 -6.00 13.03 -1.69
C LYS A 144 -7.33 12.28 -1.76
N ALA A 145 -7.33 10.99 -2.12
CA ALA A 145 -8.56 10.26 -2.37
C ALA A 145 -9.22 9.69 -1.10
N ILE A 146 -8.57 9.75 0.07
CA ILE A 146 -9.15 9.33 1.35
C ILE A 146 -9.12 10.48 2.34
N ASP A 147 -10.24 10.70 3.01
CA ASP A 147 -10.35 11.67 4.09
C ASP A 147 -9.58 11.21 5.35
N LYS A 148 -8.83 12.13 5.98
CA LYS A 148 -8.07 11.85 7.20
C LYS A 148 -8.97 11.39 8.34
N ALA A 149 -10.12 12.03 8.54
CA ALA A 149 -11.01 11.68 9.65
C ALA A 149 -11.59 10.27 9.49
N LEU A 150 -11.87 9.87 8.24
CA LEU A 150 -12.27 8.51 7.92
C LEU A 150 -11.16 7.48 8.25
N LEU A 151 -9.92 7.74 7.85
CA LEU A 151 -8.78 6.87 8.19
C LEU A 151 -8.57 6.77 9.71
N LEU A 152 -8.67 7.90 10.44
CA LEU A 152 -8.57 7.91 11.90
C LEU A 152 -9.68 7.10 12.56
N ASN A 153 -10.90 7.16 12.04
CA ASN A 153 -12.01 6.36 12.55
C ASN A 153 -11.75 4.85 12.37
N ILE A 154 -11.28 4.45 11.18
CA ILE A 154 -10.94 3.05 10.89
C ILE A 154 -9.75 2.60 11.74
N ALA A 155 -8.72 3.42 11.92
CA ALA A 155 -7.57 3.06 12.75
C ALA A 155 -7.96 2.84 14.23
N LYS A 156 -8.98 3.56 14.72
CA LYS A 156 -9.50 3.39 16.09
C LYS A 156 -10.36 2.13 16.22
N ASN A 157 -11.21 1.86 15.22
CA ASN A 157 -12.17 0.76 15.23
C ASN A 157 -12.08 -0.03 13.92
N PRO A 158 -10.97 -0.76 13.69
CA PRO A 158 -10.79 -1.48 12.44
C PRO A 158 -11.70 -2.71 12.39
N PRO A 159 -12.30 -3.03 11.22
CA PRO A 159 -13.09 -4.26 11.09
C PRO A 159 -12.22 -5.53 11.13
N ASP A 160 -10.95 -5.41 10.75
CA ASP A 160 -9.94 -6.47 10.78
C ASP A 160 -8.51 -5.89 10.85
N ASP A 161 -7.52 -6.74 11.12
CA ASP A 161 -6.12 -6.34 11.24
C ASP A 161 -5.54 -5.75 9.94
N GLU A 162 -5.95 -6.24 8.78
CA GLU A 162 -5.49 -5.72 7.50
C GLU A 162 -5.95 -4.28 7.27
N SER A 163 -7.19 -3.98 7.68
CA SER A 163 -7.78 -2.64 7.60
C SER A 163 -7.07 -1.68 8.53
N LEU A 164 -6.64 -2.13 9.70
CA LEU A 164 -5.78 -1.33 10.58
C LEU A 164 -4.44 -1.02 9.93
N VAL A 165 -3.76 -2.02 9.36
CA VAL A 165 -2.48 -1.84 8.66
C VAL A 165 -2.61 -0.82 7.53
N GLN A 166 -3.66 -0.93 6.72
CA GLN A 166 -3.89 0.00 5.61
C GLN A 166 -4.26 1.39 6.10
N ALA A 167 -5.09 1.52 7.14
CA ALA A 167 -5.39 2.82 7.72
C ALA A 167 -4.13 3.53 8.23
N VAL A 168 -3.28 2.83 9.00
CA VAL A 168 -2.01 3.37 9.50
C VAL A 168 -1.09 3.79 8.36
N ARG A 169 -0.94 2.96 7.32
CA ARG A 169 -0.08 3.23 6.16
C ARG A 169 -0.42 4.54 5.44
N HIS A 170 -1.71 4.91 5.42
CA HIS A 170 -2.20 6.07 4.66
C HIS A 170 -2.50 7.30 5.52
N LEU A 171 -2.34 7.21 6.84
CA LEU A 171 -2.51 8.34 7.74
C LEU A 171 -1.36 9.36 7.58
N PRO A 172 -1.66 10.68 7.56
CA PRO A 172 -0.62 11.70 7.42
C PRO A 172 0.18 11.89 8.71
N ALA A 173 1.48 12.19 8.56
CA ALA A 173 2.36 12.53 9.68
C ALA A 173 2.06 13.94 10.23
N ASP A 174 1.05 14.04 11.10
CA ASP A 174 0.67 15.27 11.80
C ASP A 174 0.30 15.02 13.26
N LYS A 175 0.15 16.09 14.05
CA LYS A 175 -0.02 16.01 15.50
C LYS A 175 -1.27 15.24 15.94
N ASP A 176 -2.39 15.43 15.26
CA ASP A 176 -3.64 14.76 15.64
C ASP A 176 -3.55 13.26 15.35
N THR A 177 -2.90 12.91 14.23
CA THR A 177 -2.63 11.53 13.87
C THR A 177 -1.64 10.88 14.83
N ALA A 178 -0.56 11.58 15.20
CA ALA A 178 0.49 11.04 16.05
C ALA A 178 -0.05 10.56 17.40
N ALA A 179 -0.99 11.28 18.01
CA ALA A 179 -1.63 10.85 19.26
C ALA A 179 -2.34 9.50 19.13
N VAL A 180 -3.10 9.29 18.04
CA VAL A 180 -3.80 8.03 17.78
C VAL A 180 -2.82 6.90 17.47
N LEU A 181 -1.82 7.17 16.64
CA LEU A 181 -0.80 6.19 16.29
C LEU A 181 0.06 5.79 17.49
N MET A 182 0.40 6.71 18.39
CA MET A 182 1.11 6.36 19.63
C MET A 182 0.30 5.40 20.49
N GLY A 183 -1.02 5.59 20.58
CA GLY A 183 -1.91 4.64 21.26
C GLY A 183 -1.88 3.23 20.64
N ILE A 184 -1.90 3.14 19.30
CA ILE A 184 -1.79 1.86 18.58
C ILE A 184 -0.41 1.22 18.79
N LEU A 185 0.66 2.02 18.74
CA LEU A 185 2.04 1.54 18.93
C LEU A 185 2.24 0.96 20.34
N GLN A 186 1.64 1.58 21.35
CA GLN A 186 1.74 1.19 22.76
C GLN A 186 0.90 -0.04 23.13
N ASP A 187 -0.15 -0.33 22.36
CA ASP A 187 -1.04 -1.46 22.60
C ASP A 187 -0.46 -2.75 22.00
N ASP A 188 0.05 -3.63 22.88
CA ASP A 188 0.66 -4.90 22.48
C ASP A 188 -0.36 -5.91 21.89
N SER A 189 -1.67 -5.67 22.04
CA SER A 189 -2.72 -6.49 21.40
C SER A 189 -2.91 -6.16 19.92
N LYS A 190 -2.38 -5.03 19.44
CA LYS A 190 -2.48 -4.64 18.03
C LYS A 190 -1.47 -5.41 17.17
N PRO A 191 -1.81 -5.71 15.90
CA PRO A 191 -0.94 -6.46 15.01
C PRO A 191 0.40 -5.75 14.82
N LEU A 192 1.49 -6.51 14.93
CA LEU A 192 2.86 -6.02 14.75
C LEU A 192 3.02 -5.26 13.43
N ALA A 193 2.41 -5.75 12.35
CA ALA A 193 2.46 -5.12 11.03
C ALA A 193 1.94 -3.67 11.03
N ALA A 194 0.93 -3.35 11.83
CA ALA A 194 0.44 -1.98 11.96
C ALA A 194 1.38 -1.15 12.83
N ARG A 195 1.78 -1.72 13.99
CA ARG A 195 2.68 -1.06 14.95
C ARG A 195 4.03 -0.71 14.33
N ALA A 196 4.57 -1.59 13.48
CA ALA A 196 5.85 -1.43 12.78
C ALA A 196 5.90 -0.25 11.81
N LEU A 197 4.76 0.21 11.28
CA LEU A 197 4.69 1.36 10.37
C LEU A 197 4.77 2.70 11.12
N ILE A 198 4.39 2.71 12.40
CA ILE A 198 4.17 3.92 13.18
C ILE A 198 5.45 4.71 13.45
N PRO A 199 6.58 4.08 13.83
CA PRO A 199 7.83 4.81 14.10
C PRO A 199 8.22 5.80 12.99
N ASP A 200 8.11 5.41 11.73
CA ASP A 200 8.45 6.28 10.60
C ASP A 200 7.48 7.45 10.39
N ILE A 201 6.24 7.33 10.89
CA ILE A 201 5.21 8.37 10.79
C ILE A 201 5.33 9.38 11.94
N VAL A 202 5.63 8.91 13.15
CA VAL A 202 5.55 9.75 14.36
C VAL A 202 6.88 10.34 14.80
N ASN A 203 8.02 9.75 14.41
CA ASN A 203 9.34 10.10 14.93
C ASN A 203 9.71 11.59 14.81
N ASN A 204 9.28 12.27 13.75
CA ASN A 204 9.57 13.68 13.50
C ASN A 204 8.40 14.61 13.86
N VAL A 205 7.23 14.05 14.17
CA VAL A 205 6.03 14.81 14.55
C VAL A 205 5.94 14.98 16.06
N ASP A 206 6.19 13.90 16.79
CA ASP A 206 6.22 13.85 18.26
C ASP A 206 7.43 13.04 18.74
N SER A 207 8.63 13.57 18.42
CA SER A 207 9.91 12.94 18.77
C SER A 207 10.01 12.67 20.28
N SER A 208 9.48 13.55 21.11
CA SER A 208 9.51 13.41 22.57
C SER A 208 8.79 12.15 23.04
N ALA A 209 7.51 12.00 22.68
CA ALA A 209 6.70 10.88 23.13
C ALA A 209 7.20 9.57 22.52
N PHE A 210 7.56 9.60 21.24
CA PHE A 210 8.09 8.44 20.55
C PHE A 210 9.42 7.96 21.17
N THR A 211 10.39 8.83 21.37
CA THR A 211 11.69 8.46 21.96
C THR A 211 11.55 7.98 23.41
N ALA A 212 10.69 8.62 24.22
CA ALA A 212 10.40 8.16 25.58
C ALA A 212 9.86 6.73 25.59
N TYR A 213 8.88 6.44 24.73
CA TYR A 213 8.33 5.10 24.59
C TYR A 213 9.35 4.09 24.08
N ALA A 214 10.13 4.46 23.06
CA ALA A 214 11.15 3.58 22.48
C ALA A 214 12.19 3.18 23.53
N LYS A 215 12.70 4.15 24.30
CA LYS A 215 13.63 3.92 25.41
C LYS A 215 13.01 2.97 26.44
N GLN A 216 11.82 3.27 26.93
CA GLN A 216 11.13 2.43 27.92
C GLN A 216 10.95 0.98 27.45
N LYS A 217 10.47 0.76 26.23
CA LYS A 217 10.26 -0.60 25.70
C LYS A 217 11.57 -1.36 25.52
N LEU A 218 12.62 -0.69 25.05
CA LEU A 218 13.94 -1.29 24.88
C LEU A 218 14.62 -1.61 26.22
N GLU A 219 14.44 -0.78 27.24
CA GLU A 219 14.91 -1.07 28.61
C GLU A 219 14.17 -2.27 29.22
N GLN A 220 12.86 -2.38 28.97
CA GLN A 220 12.03 -3.43 29.54
C GLN A 220 12.21 -4.79 28.87
N TYR A 221 12.33 -4.81 27.54
CA TYR A 221 12.28 -6.05 26.74
C TYR A 221 13.54 -6.30 25.90
N GLY A 222 14.49 -5.37 25.89
CA GLY A 222 15.73 -5.50 25.13
C GLY A 222 15.53 -5.54 23.61
N ALA A 223 16.59 -5.95 22.91
CA ALA A 223 16.59 -6.09 21.46
C ALA A 223 15.87 -7.36 20.95
N ALA A 224 15.44 -8.25 21.84
CA ALA A 224 14.67 -9.45 21.52
C ALA A 224 13.19 -9.16 21.23
N SER A 225 12.68 -7.98 21.62
CA SER A 225 11.30 -7.59 21.32
C SER A 225 11.06 -7.47 19.81
N GLU A 226 9.94 -8.02 19.32
CA GLU A 226 9.61 -8.00 17.89
C GLU A 226 9.47 -6.58 17.32
N ILE A 227 9.08 -5.60 18.14
CA ILE A 227 8.96 -4.19 17.72
C ILE A 227 10.31 -3.45 17.75
N ALA A 228 11.34 -4.00 18.42
CA ALA A 228 12.62 -3.32 18.65
C ALA A 228 13.32 -2.84 17.37
N PRO A 229 13.38 -3.61 16.25
CA PRO A 229 14.00 -3.13 15.01
C PRO A 229 13.36 -1.85 14.47
N PHE A 230 12.03 -1.75 14.57
CA PHE A 230 11.27 -0.60 14.08
C PHE A 230 11.42 0.61 14.98
N LEU A 231 11.46 0.40 16.31
CA LEU A 231 11.79 1.47 17.26
C LEU A 231 13.20 2.02 17.03
N ALA A 232 14.19 1.15 16.84
CA ALA A 232 15.56 1.54 16.56
C ALA A 232 15.68 2.34 15.25
N SER A 233 15.03 1.89 14.18
CA SER A 233 15.04 2.58 12.90
C SER A 233 14.31 3.93 12.98
N GLY A 234 13.16 3.98 13.64
CA GLY A 234 12.44 5.22 13.87
C GLY A 234 13.26 6.26 14.63
N VAL A 235 14.00 5.85 15.67
CA VAL A 235 14.91 6.73 16.44
C VAL A 235 16.10 7.17 15.59
N ALA A 236 16.61 6.30 14.70
CA ALA A 236 17.68 6.66 13.78
C ALA A 236 17.29 7.76 12.78
N ASN A 237 16.02 7.78 12.38
CA ASN A 237 15.47 8.72 11.40
C ASN A 237 14.94 10.03 12.01
N ILE A 238 15.13 10.28 13.31
CA ILE A 238 14.77 11.56 13.93
C ILE A 238 15.73 12.66 13.46
N GLN A 239 15.17 13.70 12.84
CA GLN A 239 15.89 14.88 12.36
C GLN A 239 15.65 16.12 13.24
N SER A 240 14.72 16.05 14.19
CA SER A 240 14.38 17.20 15.03
C SER A 240 15.44 17.48 16.09
N ASP A 241 15.86 18.74 16.21
CA ASP A 241 16.69 19.22 17.33
C ASP A 241 15.93 19.24 18.67
N LYS A 242 14.59 19.10 18.63
CA LYS A 242 13.77 19.01 19.84
C LYS A 242 14.05 17.69 20.55
N ASN A 243 14.50 17.79 21.80
CA ASN A 243 14.88 16.67 22.67
C ASN A 243 16.13 15.90 22.22
N GLN A 244 17.09 16.58 21.58
CA GLN A 244 18.34 15.98 21.13
C GLN A 244 19.04 15.13 22.22
N HIS A 245 19.06 15.59 23.47
CA HIS A 245 19.63 14.82 24.59
C HIS A 245 18.96 13.45 24.76
N GLN A 246 17.63 13.41 24.81
CA GLN A 246 16.86 12.18 24.98
C GLN A 246 17.01 11.24 23.77
N VAL A 247 17.08 11.82 22.58
CA VAL A 247 17.34 11.07 21.34
C VAL A 247 18.71 10.41 21.40
N GLU A 248 19.77 11.15 21.75
CA GLU A 248 21.13 10.60 21.83
C GLU A 248 21.32 9.57 22.95
N GLU A 249 20.66 9.76 24.11
CA GLU A 249 20.58 8.72 25.14
C GLU A 249 19.96 7.43 24.60
N THR A 250 18.84 7.55 23.87
CA THR A 250 18.12 6.39 23.33
C THR A 250 18.94 5.71 22.24
N LYS A 251 19.63 6.47 21.38
CA LYS A 251 20.58 5.92 20.41
C LYS A 251 21.73 5.18 21.09
N THR A 252 22.23 5.69 22.21
CA THR A 252 23.28 5.03 23.00
C THR A 252 22.79 3.70 23.57
N LEU A 253 21.57 3.67 24.14
CA LEU A 253 20.92 2.43 24.58
C LEU A 253 20.80 1.43 23.43
N ILE A 254 20.27 1.85 22.27
CA ILE A 254 20.11 0.99 21.08
C ILE A 254 21.46 0.36 20.67
N ARG A 255 22.54 1.15 20.64
CA ARG A 255 23.88 0.63 20.34
C ARG A 255 24.36 -0.40 21.37
N SER A 256 24.07 -0.18 22.65
CA SER A 256 24.47 -1.12 23.71
C SER A 256 23.77 -2.48 23.60
N LEU A 257 22.53 -2.51 23.07
CA LEU A 257 21.73 -3.72 22.88
C LEU A 257 22.05 -4.46 21.57
N ALA A 258 22.92 -3.93 20.70
CA ALA A 258 23.13 -4.43 19.35
C ALA A 258 23.61 -5.89 19.30
N ALA A 259 24.46 -6.31 20.24
CA ALA A 259 25.01 -7.66 20.30
C ALA A 259 23.96 -8.75 20.56
N GLU A 260 22.84 -8.38 21.18
CA GLU A 260 21.75 -9.28 21.57
C GLU A 260 20.55 -9.22 20.60
N GLY A 261 20.62 -8.33 19.60
CA GLY A 261 19.53 -8.08 18.67
C GLY A 261 19.50 -9.01 17.46
N SER A 262 18.31 -9.14 16.89
CA SER A 262 18.10 -9.80 15.59
C SER A 262 18.84 -9.10 14.45
N ASP A 263 18.99 -9.78 13.31
CA ASP A 263 19.58 -9.18 12.10
C ASP A 263 18.89 -7.88 11.68
N ALA A 264 17.56 -7.82 11.83
CA ALA A 264 16.78 -6.62 11.56
C ALA A 264 17.13 -5.47 12.53
N PHE A 265 17.32 -5.79 13.81
CA PHE A 265 17.76 -4.82 14.82
C PHE A 265 19.17 -4.31 14.53
N GLN A 266 20.11 -5.20 14.24
CA GLN A 266 21.48 -4.85 13.88
C GLN A 266 21.54 -3.96 12.62
N LYS A 267 20.69 -4.26 11.62
CA LYS A 267 20.52 -3.40 10.45
C LYS A 267 20.02 -2.00 10.84
N ALA A 268 19.05 -1.88 11.73
CA ALA A 268 18.61 -0.58 12.24
C ALA A 268 19.73 0.15 13.01
N VAL A 269 20.53 -0.55 13.83
CA VAL A 269 21.70 0.01 14.52
C VAL A 269 22.74 0.53 13.51
N SER A 270 22.96 -0.14 12.38
CA SER A 270 23.90 0.33 11.36
C SER A 270 23.51 1.69 10.77
N GLN A 271 22.22 2.00 10.69
CA GLN A 271 21.72 3.31 10.25
C GLN A 271 22.08 4.43 11.23
N LEU A 272 22.23 4.13 12.53
CA LEU A 272 22.65 5.10 13.54
C LEU A 272 24.11 5.52 13.43
N ASN A 273 24.93 4.73 12.73
CA ASN A 273 26.37 4.95 12.59
C ASN A 273 26.74 5.61 11.26
N ASN A 274 25.81 5.65 10.31
CA ASN A 274 25.97 6.41 9.08
C ASN A 274 25.34 7.80 9.26
N PRO A 275 26.14 8.88 9.36
CA PRO A 275 25.58 10.21 9.27
C PRO A 275 24.94 10.33 7.88
N ILE A 276 23.62 10.53 7.83
CA ILE A 276 22.97 11.04 6.63
C ILE A 276 23.58 12.42 6.43
N LEU A 277 24.58 12.51 5.55
CA LEU A 277 25.05 13.79 5.05
C LEU A 277 23.84 14.47 4.40
N PRO A 278 23.50 15.71 4.75
CA PRO A 278 22.44 16.42 4.07
C PRO A 278 22.80 16.51 2.59
N ASP A 279 21.87 16.11 1.71
CA ASP A 279 21.95 16.43 0.29
C ASP A 279 22.11 17.95 0.17
N LYS A 280 23.23 18.35 -0.45
CA LYS A 280 23.54 19.76 -0.72
C LYS A 280 22.71 20.30 -1.87
#